data_AF-A0A7M5WSQ9-F1
#
_entry.id   AF-A0A7M5WSQ9-F1
#
_cell.length_a   1.000
_cell.length_b   1.000
_cell.length_c   1.000
_cell.angle_alpha   90.00
_cell.angle_beta   90.00
_cell.angle_gamma   90.00
#
_symmetry.space_group_name_H-M   'P 1'
#
loop_
_entity.id
_entity.type
_entity.pdbx_description
1 polymer ?
#
loop_
_entity_poly.entity_id
_entity_poly.type
_entity_poly.pdbx_seq_one_letter_code
_entity_poly.pdbx_strand_id
1 'polypeptide(L)'
;FISEVAPMMDEKCPERQCRMFCKNGFQKNANGCEICKCNKCPQRQCRMRCPNGFEQDKNGCQICQCKEVAPMMDEKCPERQCRMFCKNGFQKNANGCEICKCNECPQQQCRMFCKNGFQKNANGCEICKCNECPQRQCRMRCPNGFEQDKNGCQICQCKEVAPMF
;
A
#
# COMPACT_ATOMS: atom_id res chain seq x y z
N PHE A 1 9.84 -65.61 -20.55
CA PHE A 1 9.92 -64.16 -20.39
C PHE A 1 9.65 -63.82 -18.94
N ILE A 2 10.73 -63.49 -18.26
CA ILE A 2 10.85 -62.88 -16.92
C ILE A 2 10.08 -61.53 -17.00
N SER A 3 9.29 -61.03 -16.06
CA SER A 3 9.43 -60.92 -14.60
C SER A 3 8.03 -60.80 -14.00
N GLU A 4 7.65 -61.63 -13.03
CA GLU A 4 7.72 -61.31 -11.60
C GLU A 4 7.22 -59.90 -11.28
N VAL A 5 5.96 -59.86 -10.83
CA VAL A 5 5.33 -58.71 -10.19
C VAL A 5 6.17 -58.38 -8.95
N ALA A 6 6.90 -57.27 -8.99
CA ALA A 6 7.74 -56.84 -7.89
C ALA A 6 6.87 -56.66 -6.62
N PRO A 7 7.25 -57.25 -5.47
CA PRO A 7 6.51 -57.07 -4.23
C PRO A 7 6.62 -55.61 -3.78
N MET A 8 5.49 -55.02 -3.43
CA MET A 8 5.40 -53.73 -2.73
C MET A 8 6.10 -53.91 -1.37
N MET A 9 7.35 -53.47 -1.26
CA MET A 9 8.08 -53.53 0.00
C MET A 9 7.56 -52.42 0.92
N ASP A 10 6.89 -52.82 2.00
CA ASP A 10 6.81 -52.05 3.23
C ASP A 10 8.25 -51.80 3.74
N GLU A 11 8.89 -50.72 3.28
CA GLU A 11 10.17 -50.28 3.84
C GLU A 11 9.95 -49.78 5.27
N LYS A 12 9.99 -50.72 6.22
CA LYS A 12 10.04 -50.39 7.64
C LYS A 12 11.29 -49.56 7.91
N CYS A 13 11.10 -48.40 8.53
CA CYS A 13 12.20 -47.54 8.92
C CYS A 13 13.18 -48.27 9.86
N PRO A 14 14.50 -48.19 9.63
CA PRO A 14 15.48 -48.78 10.53
C PRO A 14 15.41 -48.09 11.91
N GLU A 15 15.64 -48.86 12.97
CA GLU A 15 15.66 -48.30 14.33
C GLU A 15 16.74 -47.21 14.46
N ARG A 16 16.35 -46.09 15.07
CA ARG A 16 17.18 -44.89 15.19
C ARG A 16 18.38 -45.16 16.11
N GLN A 17 19.59 -45.19 15.52
CA GLN A 17 20.83 -45.57 16.23
C GLN A 17 21.47 -44.46 17.10
N CYS A 18 20.97 -43.23 17.06
CA CYS A 18 21.52 -42.13 17.87
C CYS A 18 20.81 -41.97 19.23
N ARG A 19 21.56 -41.65 20.27
CA ARG A 19 21.05 -41.45 21.65
C ARG A 19 20.82 -40.00 22.05
N MET A 20 20.80 -39.07 21.10
CA MET A 20 20.56 -37.65 21.38
C MET A 20 19.07 -37.38 21.68
N PHE A 21 18.81 -36.33 22.44
CA PHE A 21 17.46 -35.84 22.70
C PHE A 21 17.18 -34.58 21.88
N CYS A 22 16.13 -34.60 21.07
CA CYS A 22 15.68 -33.44 20.31
C CYS A 22 14.35 -32.93 20.87
N LYS A 23 14.36 -31.73 21.46
CA LYS A 23 13.16 -31.09 22.05
C LYS A 23 11.96 -31.00 21.09
N ASN A 24 12.22 -30.84 19.79
CA ASN A 24 11.21 -30.69 18.73
C ASN A 24 11.07 -31.94 17.83
N GLY A 25 11.65 -33.08 18.26
CA GLY A 25 11.70 -34.31 17.47
C GLY A 25 12.78 -34.32 16.39
N PHE A 26 12.83 -35.41 15.62
CA PHE A 26 13.83 -35.67 14.59
C PHE A 26 13.33 -35.28 13.19
N GLN A 27 14.26 -34.91 12.32
CA GLN A 27 14.00 -34.73 10.90
C GLN A 27 13.75 -36.09 10.25
N LYS A 28 12.97 -36.12 9.17
CA LYS A 28 12.67 -37.32 8.40
C LYS A 28 13.31 -37.26 7.02
N ASN A 29 13.72 -38.42 6.48
CA ASN A 29 14.18 -38.54 5.10
C ASN A 29 13.00 -38.60 4.11
N ALA A 30 13.28 -38.74 2.81
CA ALA A 30 12.26 -38.82 1.75
C ALA A 30 11.26 -39.98 1.94
N ASN A 31 11.69 -41.07 2.58
CA ASN A 31 10.86 -42.23 2.88
C ASN A 31 10.08 -42.07 4.21
N GLY A 32 10.19 -40.91 4.88
CA GLY A 32 9.49 -40.62 6.13
C GLY A 32 10.16 -41.16 7.40
N CYS A 33 11.38 -41.70 7.29
CA CYS A 33 12.13 -42.27 8.41
C CYS A 33 12.93 -41.21 9.16
N GLU A 34 12.90 -41.27 10.49
CA GLU A 34 13.64 -40.34 11.34
C GLU A 34 15.15 -40.52 11.19
N ILE A 35 15.85 -39.42 10.98
CA ILE A 35 17.31 -39.35 10.92
C ILE A 35 17.85 -38.64 12.15
N CYS A 36 19.13 -38.83 12.43
CA CYS A 36 19.82 -38.27 13.60
C CYS A 36 20.13 -36.77 13.47
N LYS A 37 19.09 -35.98 13.22
CA LYS A 37 19.14 -34.52 13.07
C LYS A 37 17.88 -33.92 13.68
N CYS A 38 18.03 -32.94 14.57
CA CYS A 38 16.89 -32.34 15.27
C CYS A 38 16.08 -31.40 14.38
N ASN A 39 14.77 -31.33 14.59
CA ASN A 39 13.93 -30.29 14.02
C ASN A 39 14.22 -28.94 14.69
N LYS A 40 14.33 -27.89 13.87
CA LYS A 40 14.43 -26.52 14.38
C LYS A 40 13.11 -26.06 15.01
N CYS A 41 11.98 -26.48 14.41
CA CYS A 41 10.64 -26.08 14.82
C CYS A 41 9.83 -27.28 15.33
N PRO A 42 8.94 -27.08 16.33
CA PRO A 42 8.02 -28.13 16.75
C PRO A 42 7.06 -28.48 15.61
N GLN A 43 6.78 -29.77 15.45
CA GLN A 43 5.76 -30.27 14.53
C GLN A 43 4.38 -29.86 15.07
N ARG A 44 3.77 -28.83 14.47
CA ARG A 44 2.44 -28.34 14.86
C ARG A 44 1.42 -28.75 13.82
N GLN A 45 0.35 -29.40 14.26
CA GLN A 45 -0.82 -29.67 13.42
C GLN A 45 -1.91 -28.65 13.74
N CYS A 46 -2.00 -27.60 12.93
CA CYS A 46 -3.06 -26.60 13.06
C CYS A 46 -4.35 -27.13 12.43
N ARG A 47 -5.46 -27.12 13.17
CA ARG A 47 -6.76 -27.61 12.69
C ARG A 47 -7.52 -26.61 11.81
N MET A 48 -7.01 -25.40 11.66
CA MET A 48 -7.62 -24.34 10.86
C MET A 48 -6.93 -24.22 9.50
N ARG A 49 -7.65 -23.70 8.50
CA ARG A 49 -7.09 -23.38 7.19
C ARG A 49 -6.93 -21.87 7.08
N CYS A 50 -5.68 -21.41 6.95
CA CYS A 50 -5.37 -20.00 6.77
C CYS A 50 -5.13 -19.70 5.28
N PRO A 51 -5.96 -18.86 4.61
CA PRO A 51 -5.82 -18.56 3.19
C PRO A 51 -4.44 -17.99 2.81
N ASN A 52 -3.87 -17.16 3.69
CA ASN A 52 -2.58 -16.49 3.49
C ASN A 52 -1.41 -17.19 4.20
N GLY A 53 -1.64 -18.42 4.68
CA GLY A 53 -0.69 -19.16 5.49
C GLY A 53 -0.65 -18.72 6.96
N PHE A 54 0.23 -19.39 7.71
CA PHE A 54 0.38 -19.22 9.16
C PHE A 54 1.46 -18.19 9.50
N GLU A 55 1.29 -17.51 10.63
CA GLU A 55 2.32 -16.66 11.22
C GLU A 55 3.53 -17.47 11.69
N GLN A 56 4.66 -16.80 11.83
CA GLN A 56 5.90 -17.38 12.34
C GLN A 56 6.34 -16.66 13.60
N ASP A 57 6.88 -17.41 14.56
CA ASP A 57 7.52 -16.84 15.74
C ASP A 57 8.88 -16.20 15.42
N LYS A 58 9.53 -15.62 16.44
CA LYS A 58 10.85 -14.97 16.32
C LYS A 58 11.97 -15.91 15.81
N ASN A 59 11.77 -17.23 15.87
CA ASN A 59 12.72 -18.23 15.41
C ASN A 59 12.41 -18.72 13.98
N GLY A 60 11.36 -18.18 13.36
CA GLY A 60 10.87 -18.57 12.04
C GLY A 60 9.95 -19.80 12.06
N CYS A 61 9.46 -20.22 13.23
CA CYS A 61 8.61 -21.40 13.35
C CYS A 61 7.14 -21.04 13.23
N GLN A 62 6.41 -21.78 12.38
CA GLN A 62 4.98 -21.54 12.19
C GLN A 62 4.21 -21.75 13.50
N ILE A 63 3.24 -20.87 13.74
CA ILE A 63 2.29 -20.94 14.86
C ILE A 63 0.87 -21.04 14.31
N CYS A 64 -0.06 -21.60 15.09
CA CYS A 64 -1.46 -21.76 14.66
C CYS A 64 -2.25 -20.46 14.77
N GLN A 65 -1.72 -19.40 14.16
CA GLN A 65 -2.35 -18.10 13.96
C GLN A 65 -2.25 -17.80 12.47
N CYS A 66 -3.36 -17.41 11.86
CA CYS A 66 -3.34 -17.00 10.46
C CYS A 66 -2.60 -15.68 10.37
N LYS A 67 -1.79 -15.49 9.32
CA LYS A 67 -1.26 -14.17 9.01
C LYS A 67 -2.43 -13.22 8.91
N GLU A 68 -2.42 -12.18 9.72
CA GLU A 68 -3.38 -11.11 9.56
C GLU A 68 -3.26 -10.62 8.12
N VAL A 69 -4.41 -10.53 7.44
CA VAL A 69 -4.47 -9.73 6.24
C VAL A 69 -4.22 -8.33 6.79
N ALA A 70 -3.04 -7.75 6.52
CA ALA A 70 -2.96 -6.30 6.49
C ALA A 70 -4.22 -5.87 5.72
N PRO A 71 -5.07 -4.99 6.29
CA PRO A 71 -6.32 -4.61 5.63
C PRO A 71 -5.91 -4.36 4.20
N MET A 72 -6.51 -5.13 3.28
CA MET A 72 -6.24 -4.90 1.88
C MET A 72 -6.46 -3.39 1.73
N MET A 73 -5.38 -2.66 1.44
CA MET A 73 -5.48 -1.39 0.75
C MET A 73 -6.06 -1.77 -0.62
N ASP A 74 -7.29 -2.27 -0.63
CA ASP A 74 -8.16 -2.11 -1.75
C ASP A 74 -8.29 -0.60 -1.83
N GLU A 75 -7.49 -0.03 -2.71
CA GLU A 75 -7.57 1.33 -3.25
C GLU A 75 -8.96 1.62 -3.88
N LYS A 76 -9.97 0.82 -3.60
CA LYS A 76 -11.31 0.92 -4.15
C LYS A 76 -12.19 1.60 -3.12
N CYS A 77 -12.48 2.86 -3.41
CA CYS A 77 -13.45 3.64 -2.67
C CYS A 77 -14.77 2.90 -2.50
N PRO A 78 -15.40 2.94 -1.30
CA PRO A 78 -16.71 2.36 -1.10
C PRO A 78 -17.72 2.99 -2.07
N GLU A 79 -18.68 2.21 -2.53
CA GLU A 79 -19.70 2.69 -3.45
C GLU A 79 -20.47 3.86 -2.83
N ARG A 80 -20.58 4.96 -3.58
CA ARG A 80 -21.18 6.21 -3.11
C ARG A 80 -22.69 6.02 -2.90
N GLN A 81 -23.15 6.07 -1.65
CA GLN A 81 -24.55 5.74 -1.30
C GLN A 81 -25.58 6.88 -1.45
N CYS A 82 -25.17 8.08 -1.87
CA CYS A 82 -26.11 9.21 -2.05
C CYS A 82 -26.78 9.20 -3.43
N ARG A 83 -28.06 9.58 -3.44
CA ARG A 83 -28.92 9.66 -4.63
C ARG A 83 -28.99 11.05 -5.29
N MET A 84 -28.22 12.01 -4.79
CA MET A 84 -28.20 13.37 -5.35
C MET A 84 -27.41 13.43 -6.66
N PHE A 85 -27.76 14.38 -7.53
CA PHE A 85 -27.01 14.66 -8.75
C PHE A 85 -26.17 15.93 -8.58
N CYS A 86 -24.87 15.83 -8.84
CA CYS A 86 -23.96 16.97 -8.82
C CYS A 86 -23.48 17.29 -10.24
N LYS A 87 -23.90 18.42 -10.79
CA LYS A 87 -23.55 18.86 -12.17
C LYS A 87 -22.04 18.94 -12.41
N ASN A 88 -21.26 19.29 -11.39
CA ASN A 88 -19.81 19.45 -11.45
C ASN A 88 -19.03 18.26 -10.83
N GLY A 89 -19.71 17.14 -10.58
CA GLY A 89 -19.15 15.99 -9.88
C GLY A 89 -19.11 16.16 -8.36
N PHE A 90 -18.58 15.12 -7.70
CA PHE A 90 -18.52 15.03 -6.24
C PHE A 90 -17.14 15.41 -5.70
N GLN A 91 -17.12 15.92 -4.47
CA GLN A 91 -15.89 16.16 -3.72
C GLN A 91 -15.25 14.83 -3.34
N LYS A 92 -13.92 14.83 -3.16
CA LYS A 92 -13.16 13.66 -2.71
C LYS A 92 -12.60 13.87 -1.31
N ASN A 93 -12.51 12.80 -0.52
CA ASN A 93 -11.85 12.81 0.78
C ASN A 93 -10.31 12.68 0.63
N ALA A 94 -9.58 12.67 1.75
CA ALA A 94 -8.12 12.57 1.76
C ALA A 94 -7.57 11.31 1.06
N ASN A 95 -8.39 10.25 0.98
CA ASN A 95 -8.05 9.00 0.31
C ASN A 95 -8.45 9.01 -1.18
N GLY A 96 -8.90 10.14 -1.72
CA GLY A 96 -9.33 10.28 -3.12
C GLY A 96 -10.74 9.75 -3.41
N CYS A 97 -11.52 9.40 -2.39
CA CYS A 97 -12.84 8.81 -2.54
C CYS A 97 -13.96 9.84 -2.55
N GLU A 98 -14.88 9.69 -3.49
CA GLU A 98 -16.01 10.59 -3.63
C GLU A 98 -16.94 10.52 -2.41
N ILE A 99 -17.30 11.69 -1.90
CA ILE A 99 -18.23 11.87 -0.79
C ILE A 99 -19.50 12.54 -1.27
N CYS A 100 -20.56 12.50 -0.47
CA CYS A 100 -21.87 13.07 -0.79
C CYS A 100 -21.90 14.60 -0.62
N LYS A 101 -20.98 15.29 -1.29
CA LYS A 101 -20.88 16.75 -1.39
C LYS A 101 -20.56 17.12 -2.83
N CYS A 102 -21.26 18.09 -3.40
CA CYS A 102 -21.01 18.54 -4.77
C CYS A 102 -19.80 19.47 -4.86
N ASN A 103 -19.09 19.43 -5.99
CA ASN A 103 -18.14 20.47 -6.33
C ASN A 103 -18.89 21.75 -6.75
N GLU A 104 -18.44 22.90 -6.28
CA GLU A 104 -18.98 24.20 -6.70
C GLU A 104 -18.47 24.56 -8.10
N CYS A 105 -17.24 24.17 -8.41
CA CYS A 105 -16.59 24.44 -9.69
C CYS A 105 -16.53 23.19 -10.58
N PRO A 106 -16.70 23.33 -11.90
CA PRO A 106 -16.50 22.23 -12.84
C PRO A 106 -15.03 21.78 -12.80
N GLN A 107 -14.80 20.47 -12.85
CA GLN A 107 -13.45 19.93 -13.01
C GLN A 107 -12.97 20.23 -14.43
N GLN A 108 -12.30 21.37 -14.61
CA GLN A 108 -11.72 21.73 -15.90
C GLN A 108 -10.32 21.15 -16.03
N GLN A 109 -10.10 20.31 -17.04
CA GLN A 109 -8.76 19.88 -17.44
C GLN A 109 -8.27 20.78 -18.57
N CYS A 110 -7.45 21.77 -18.22
CA CYS A 110 -6.84 22.64 -19.21
C CYS A 110 -5.66 21.94 -19.89
N ARG A 111 -5.62 21.95 -21.23
CA ARG A 111 -4.56 21.31 -22.02
C ARG A 111 -3.26 22.12 -22.09
N MET A 112 -3.18 23.22 -21.35
CA MET A 112 -2.05 24.15 -21.36
C MET A 112 -1.48 24.32 -19.96
N PHE A 113 -0.21 24.68 -19.87
CA PHE A 113 0.45 25.02 -18.62
C PHE A 113 0.57 26.54 -18.49
N CYS A 114 0.15 27.10 -17.36
CA CYS A 114 0.26 28.53 -17.08
C CYS A 114 1.25 28.77 -15.93
N LYS A 115 2.36 29.47 -16.21
CA LYS A 115 3.42 29.77 -15.22
C LYS A 115 2.90 30.47 -13.96
N ASN A 116 1.89 31.33 -14.10
CA ASN A 116 1.30 32.12 -13.01
C ASN A 116 -0.13 31.64 -12.66
N GLY A 117 -0.47 30.40 -13.00
CA GLY A 117 -1.80 29.84 -12.77
C GLY A 117 -2.87 30.30 -13.77
N PHE A 118 -4.09 29.84 -13.52
CA PHE A 118 -5.27 30.08 -14.35
C PHE A 118 -6.13 31.24 -13.82
N GLN A 119 -6.79 31.94 -14.74
CA GLN A 119 -7.80 32.94 -14.40
C GLN A 119 -9.00 32.28 -13.75
N LYS A 120 -9.70 33.02 -12.89
CA LYS A 120 -10.94 32.59 -12.25
C LYS A 120 -12.12 33.37 -12.81
N ASN A 121 -13.27 32.72 -12.95
CA ASN A 121 -14.53 33.38 -13.30
C ASN A 121 -15.12 34.13 -12.08
N ALA A 122 -16.27 34.80 -12.27
CA ALA A 122 -16.95 35.55 -11.21
C ALA A 122 -17.34 34.69 -9.98
N ASN A 123 -17.50 33.38 -10.17
CA ASN A 123 -17.82 32.43 -9.10
C ASN A 123 -16.54 31.85 -8.45
N GLY A 124 -15.34 32.34 -8.81
CA GLY A 124 -14.08 31.88 -8.26
C GLY A 124 -13.53 30.58 -8.88
N CYS A 125 -14.18 30.04 -9.91
CA CYS A 125 -13.74 28.81 -10.57
C CYS A 125 -12.67 29.08 -11.63
N GLU A 126 -11.62 28.27 -11.64
CA GLU A 126 -10.58 28.35 -12.65
C GLU A 126 -11.13 28.08 -14.06
N ILE A 127 -10.63 28.85 -15.02
CA ILE A 127 -10.92 28.73 -16.44
C ILE A 127 -9.62 28.54 -17.20
N CYS A 128 -9.66 27.88 -18.36
CA CYS A 128 -8.48 27.60 -19.18
C CYS A 128 -7.93 28.82 -19.93
N LYS A 129 -7.61 29.88 -19.18
CA LYS A 129 -6.95 31.10 -19.63
C LYS A 129 -5.88 31.46 -18.61
N CYS A 130 -4.65 31.71 -19.04
CA CYS A 130 -3.55 32.02 -18.12
C CYS A 130 -3.71 33.40 -17.49
N ASN A 131 -3.24 33.56 -16.25
CA ASN A 131 -3.10 34.87 -15.63
C ASN A 131 -2.05 35.69 -16.38
N GLU A 132 -2.44 36.89 -16.79
CA GLU A 132 -1.54 37.88 -17.37
C GLU A 132 -0.94 38.71 -16.25
N CYS A 133 0.35 38.51 -16.00
CA CYS A 133 1.06 39.25 -14.96
C CYS A 133 1.89 40.37 -15.57
N PRO A 134 1.85 41.59 -14.98
CA PRO A 134 2.75 42.66 -15.40
C PRO A 134 4.21 42.23 -15.17
N GLN A 135 5.10 42.61 -16.09
CA GLN A 135 6.53 42.39 -15.95
C GLN A 135 7.06 43.29 -14.82
N ARG A 136 7.15 42.73 -13.61
CA ARG A 136 7.67 43.43 -12.43
C ARG A 136 9.12 43.05 -12.21
N GLN A 137 10.01 44.04 -12.22
CA GLN A 137 11.40 43.86 -11.80
C GLN A 137 11.54 44.20 -10.33
N CYS A 138 11.53 43.19 -9.47
CA CYS A 138 11.79 43.37 -8.05
C CYS A 138 13.30 43.53 -7.83
N ARG A 139 13.71 44.59 -7.12
CA ARG A 139 15.13 44.88 -6.85
C ARG A 139 15.74 44.06 -5.70
N MET A 140 14.92 43.29 -4.99
CA MET A 140 15.34 42.51 -3.82
C MET A 140 15.46 41.03 -4.15
N ARG A 141 16.29 40.32 -3.40
CA ARG A 141 16.46 38.86 -3.53
C ARG A 141 15.75 38.17 -2.37
N CYS A 142 14.71 37.42 -2.67
CA CYS A 142 13.98 36.63 -1.67
C CYS A 142 14.45 35.16 -1.73
N PRO A 143 15.08 34.61 -0.68
CA PRO A 143 15.55 33.22 -0.69
C PRO A 143 14.42 32.20 -0.84
N ASN A 144 13.23 32.49 -0.31
CA ASN A 144 12.04 31.63 -0.40
C ASN A 144 11.08 32.01 -1.54
N GLY A 145 11.52 32.90 -2.44
CA GLY A 145 10.70 33.44 -3.50
C GLY A 145 9.77 34.59 -3.05
N PHE A 146 9.00 35.09 -4.02
CA PHE A 146 8.09 36.22 -3.87
C PHE A 146 6.67 35.76 -3.53
N GLU A 147 5.96 36.58 -2.75
CA GLU A 147 4.53 36.48 -2.52
C GLU A 147 3.74 36.62 -3.82
N GLN A 148 2.54 36.06 -3.85
CA GLN A 148 1.63 36.14 -4.99
C GLN A 148 0.35 36.87 -4.61
N ASP A 149 -0.20 37.65 -5.54
CA ASP A 149 -1.53 38.24 -5.36
C ASP A 149 -2.66 37.20 -5.56
N LYS A 150 -3.91 37.64 -5.43
CA LYS A 150 -5.10 36.81 -5.63
C LYS A 150 -5.21 36.15 -7.02
N ASN A 151 -4.46 36.65 -7.99
CA ASN A 151 -4.38 36.14 -9.36
C ASN A 151 -3.09 35.31 -9.58
N GLY A 152 -2.35 34.96 -8.53
CA GLY A 152 -1.11 34.18 -8.65
C GLY A 152 0.08 34.96 -9.22
N CYS A 153 -0.04 36.29 -9.40
CA CYS A 153 1.04 37.10 -9.91
C CYS A 153 2.03 37.48 -8.81
N GLN A 154 3.31 37.32 -9.08
CA GLN A 154 4.37 37.69 -8.13
C GLN A 154 4.32 39.19 -7.82
N ILE A 155 4.39 39.52 -6.53
CA ILE A 155 4.54 40.88 -6.02
C ILE A 155 5.89 41.03 -5.33
N CYS A 156 6.43 42.24 -5.26
CA CYS A 156 7.76 42.48 -4.68
C CYS A 156 7.75 42.47 -3.14
N GLN A 157 7.31 41.35 -2.57
CA GLN A 157 7.29 41.03 -1.15
C GLN A 157 7.84 39.61 -1.00
N CYS A 158 8.72 39.38 -0.03
CA CYS A 158 9.29 38.05 0.19
C CYS A 158 8.32 37.18 0.99
N LYS A 159 8.29 35.88 0.67
CA LYS A 159 7.55 34.92 1.49
C LYS A 159 8.13 34.83 2.89
N GLU A 160 7.26 34.89 3.89
CA GLU A 160 7.66 34.67 5.28
C GLU A 160 8.12 33.22 5.47
N VAL A 161 9.16 33.03 6.28
CA VAL A 161 9.58 31.69 6.69
C VAL A 161 8.55 31.21 7.70
N ALA A 162 7.74 30.22 7.34
CA ALA A 162 6.88 29.56 8.31
C ALA A 162 7.77 29.01 9.45
N PRO A 163 7.53 29.39 10.72
CA PRO A 163 8.27 28.81 11.83
C PRO A 163 8.06 27.30 11.85
N MET A 164 9.16 26.55 11.89
CA MET A 164 9.11 25.11 12.19
C MET A 164 8.60 24.96 13.63
N PHE A 165 7.41 24.39 13.79
CA PHE A 165 6.87 23.92 15.07
C PHE A 165 6.91 22.40 15.12
#